data_AF-A0A814EDK2-F1
#
_entry.id   AF-A0A814EDK2-F1
#
_cell.length_a   1.000
_cell.length_b   1.000
_cell.length_c   1.000
_cell.angle_alpha   90.00
_cell.angle_beta   90.00
_cell.angle_gamma   90.00
#
_symmetry.space_group_name_H-M   'P 1'
#
loop_
_entity.id
_entity.type
_entity.pdbx_description
1 polymer ?
#
loop_
_entity_poly.entity_id
_entity_poly.type
_entity_poly.pdbx_seq_one_letter_code
_entity_poly.pdbx_strand_id
1 'polypeptide(L)'
;MIFSFNTKKMFSQKKQTTSEQNEEMLAIDLSNQNTDLTSFPHPFRSGSYGEGSQPKSLIELRMVELSGIIRNKLKWFEKMKDQTIRNKWKQEALEQSSLSEKQIDYVLAELEYYDSIRNQSMEMSAVDGVWQSDELIPQDIKQSLISCVNILENVPESEQDWHPGTNKQILDLVHPSLFCFVHQMTRVINEKNHLINVDDALEHIGRGETIDINVNALSSNSNNKRKKLSEDYTRSNIYQWIPTEFNVSKDGQVKVESYINNLHPIQHKQLYQLIENICQCFIPLFNKVLTDLIYNQNKPNRIIVNPYRWYVDESSSDNNDDDDDDDDDHHHHLRTIIQPDVGEFQMPPSTSSNIDLRGRKLQIIVKLANIVLTPSNPKYPGGVWHVEGMDNEHIVATGIFYYFNSNITQSNLQFRTVISEPDYAQDDRYGVNSVYGLQDTHPLNQQLGEIVTQENRCIVFPNIYQHRVAPFQLKDPTQSGQRKILVFFLVDPTIRILSTAHIPPQQSHWYSDLIRSIPLFNRLPLLVVNKIMNYVDFPMTINQAKQYRDKLMNERKYFISQNNHLLFERPFSLCEH
;
A
#
# COMPACT_ATOMS: atom_id res chain seq x y z
N MET A 1 -59.58 -47.31 -6.29
CA MET A 1 -59.89 -46.41 -7.42
C MET A 1 -59.03 -45.16 -7.22
N ILE A 2 -57.85 -45.02 -7.83
CA ILE A 2 -57.56 -44.78 -9.26
C ILE A 2 -57.87 -43.33 -9.70
N PHE A 3 -56.78 -42.61 -10.04
CA PHE A 3 -56.60 -41.37 -10.86
C PHE A 3 -57.25 -40.05 -10.39
N SER A 4 -56.72 -38.83 -10.61
CA SER A 4 -55.76 -38.32 -11.62
C SER A 4 -55.17 -36.96 -11.21
N PHE A 5 -53.91 -36.71 -11.59
CA PHE A 5 -53.34 -35.37 -11.83
C PHE A 5 -54.12 -34.64 -12.94
N ASN A 6 -54.22 -33.30 -12.89
CA ASN A 6 -53.85 -32.47 -14.06
C ASN A 6 -53.64 -30.98 -13.75
N THR A 7 -52.42 -30.56 -14.07
CA THR A 7 -51.95 -29.23 -14.44
C THR A 7 -52.85 -28.49 -15.44
N LYS A 8 -53.16 -27.21 -15.17
CA LYS A 8 -53.19 -26.06 -16.11
C LYS A 8 -54.03 -24.90 -15.54
N LYS A 9 -53.35 -23.89 -14.98
CA LYS A 9 -53.69 -22.47 -15.17
C LYS A 9 -52.47 -21.62 -14.82
N MET A 10 -51.46 -21.77 -15.65
CA MET A 10 -50.41 -20.77 -15.86
C MET A 10 -50.87 -19.89 -17.03
N PHE A 11 -50.50 -18.60 -16.99
CA PHE A 11 -50.77 -17.54 -17.98
C PHE A 11 -52.16 -16.89 -17.94
N SER A 12 -52.28 -15.84 -17.12
CA SER A 12 -52.67 -14.48 -17.56
C SER A 12 -52.99 -13.63 -16.34
N GLN A 13 -51.97 -12.90 -15.86
CA GLN A 13 -52.11 -11.58 -15.21
C GLN A 13 -50.68 -11.08 -14.89
N LYS A 14 -49.99 -10.69 -15.97
CA LYS A 14 -48.77 -9.88 -15.92
C LYS A 14 -49.03 -8.70 -16.84
N LYS A 15 -49.36 -7.55 -16.28
CA LYS A 15 -49.05 -6.19 -16.79
C LYS A 15 -49.77 -5.19 -15.89
N GLN A 16 -49.03 -4.14 -15.54
CA GLN A 16 -49.41 -3.01 -14.68
C GLN A 16 -49.30 -3.25 -13.17
N THR A 17 -48.05 -3.32 -12.69
CA THR A 17 -47.54 -2.65 -11.47
C THR A 17 -46.06 -3.03 -11.32
N THR A 18 -45.18 -2.50 -12.19
CA THR A 18 -43.71 -2.79 -12.14
C THR A 18 -42.87 -1.58 -12.53
N SER A 19 -43.31 -0.36 -12.21
CA SER A 19 -42.47 0.84 -12.44
C SER A 19 -42.24 1.70 -11.20
N GLU A 20 -43.00 1.52 -10.11
CA GLU A 20 -42.83 2.36 -8.89
C GLU A 20 -42.38 1.57 -7.65
N GLN A 21 -42.26 0.24 -7.73
CA GLN A 21 -41.73 -0.60 -6.63
C GLN A 21 -40.29 -1.08 -6.86
N ASN A 22 -39.65 -0.68 -7.97
CA ASN A 22 -38.27 -1.04 -8.29
C ASN A 22 -37.24 0.07 -7.98
N GLU A 23 -37.66 1.18 -7.37
CA GLU A 23 -36.76 2.30 -7.00
C GLU A 23 -36.28 2.29 -5.53
N GLU A 24 -36.79 1.38 -4.68
CA GLU A 24 -36.24 1.12 -3.34
C GLU A 24 -35.37 -0.15 -3.32
N MET A 25 -34.45 -0.29 -4.29
CA MET A 25 -33.40 -1.29 -4.17
C MET A 25 -32.41 -0.82 -3.09
N LEU A 26 -32.55 -1.40 -1.89
CA LEU A 26 -31.69 -1.31 -0.71
C LEU A 26 -30.22 -0.97 -1.05
N ALA A 27 -29.85 0.31 -0.94
CA ALA A 27 -28.45 0.72 -1.02
C ALA A 27 -27.77 0.41 0.32
N ILE A 28 -26.73 -0.42 0.30
CA ILE A 28 -25.82 -0.62 1.44
C ILE A 28 -25.31 0.76 1.86
N ASP A 29 -25.43 1.11 3.14
CA ASP A 29 -24.99 2.41 3.64
C ASP A 29 -23.46 2.48 3.69
N LEU A 30 -22.87 3.04 2.64
CA LEU A 30 -21.46 3.38 2.54
C LEU A 30 -21.25 4.90 2.67
N SER A 31 -22.11 5.60 3.41
CA SER A 31 -21.93 7.03 3.65
C SER A 31 -20.66 7.30 4.44
N ASN A 32 -19.83 8.21 3.93
CA ASN A 32 -18.63 8.65 4.63
C ASN A 32 -18.98 9.78 5.62
N GLN A 33 -18.49 9.65 6.86
CA GLN A 33 -18.67 10.63 7.93
C GLN A 33 -17.51 11.62 8.04
N ASN A 34 -16.38 11.35 7.38
CA ASN A 34 -15.19 12.21 7.39
C ASN A 34 -15.24 13.25 6.26
N THR A 35 -16.32 14.04 6.20
CA THR A 35 -16.59 14.95 5.07
C THR A 35 -15.75 16.23 5.07
N ASP A 36 -15.05 16.52 6.17
CA ASP A 36 -14.15 17.65 6.32
C ASP A 36 -12.72 17.37 5.81
N LEU A 37 -12.40 16.11 5.46
CA LEU A 37 -11.13 15.75 4.85
C LEU A 37 -11.16 15.96 3.34
N THR A 38 -10.03 16.42 2.79
CA THR A 38 -9.82 16.48 1.34
C THR A 38 -9.44 15.11 0.78
N SER A 39 -9.79 14.84 -0.47
CA SER A 39 -9.37 13.62 -1.18
C SER A 39 -7.85 13.48 -1.21
N PHE A 40 -7.37 12.25 -1.11
CA PHE A 40 -5.94 11.94 -1.20
C PHE A 40 -5.57 11.46 -2.62
N PRO A 41 -4.31 11.66 -3.06
CA PRO A 41 -3.77 11.03 -4.26
C PRO A 41 -3.81 9.51 -4.17
N HIS A 42 -4.13 8.89 -5.30
CA HIS A 42 -4.26 7.44 -5.40
C HIS A 42 -3.19 6.85 -6.35
N PRO A 43 -2.65 5.65 -6.07
CA PRO A 43 -1.60 5.04 -6.90
C PRO A 43 -2.10 4.50 -8.23
N PHE A 44 -3.39 4.17 -8.34
CA PHE A 44 -3.97 3.63 -9.55
C PHE A 44 -4.49 4.76 -10.43
N ARG A 45 -3.83 4.97 -11.56
CA ARG A 45 -4.10 6.04 -12.54
C ARG A 45 -4.03 5.46 -13.96
N SER A 46 -4.49 6.23 -14.95
CA SER A 46 -4.53 5.76 -16.33
C SER A 46 -3.16 5.55 -16.97
N GLY A 47 -2.10 6.17 -16.45
CA GLY A 47 -0.79 6.20 -17.10
C GLY A 47 -0.74 7.16 -18.28
N SER A 48 -1.59 8.19 -18.31
CA SER A 48 -1.61 9.19 -19.39
C SER A 48 -0.41 10.14 -19.33
N TYR A 49 -0.04 10.74 -20.46
CA TYR A 49 1.00 11.76 -20.56
C TYR A 49 0.84 12.86 -19.50
N GLY A 50 1.95 13.29 -18.89
CA GLY A 50 1.95 14.27 -17.79
C GLY A 50 1.56 13.72 -16.42
N GLU A 51 1.10 12.46 -16.32
CA GLU A 51 0.93 11.82 -15.02
C GLU A 51 2.28 11.49 -14.39
N GLY A 52 2.45 11.88 -13.13
CA GLY A 52 3.61 11.55 -12.30
C GLY A 52 4.06 12.73 -11.46
N SER A 53 5.12 12.54 -10.67
CA SER A 53 5.82 13.66 -10.02
C SER A 53 6.79 14.32 -11.01
N GLN A 54 7.07 15.60 -10.83
CA GLN A 54 8.09 16.28 -11.63
C GLN A 54 9.46 15.58 -11.45
N PRO A 55 10.18 15.26 -12.55
CA PRO A 55 11.43 14.53 -12.48
C PRO A 55 12.51 15.33 -11.76
N LYS A 56 13.28 14.67 -10.90
CA LYS A 56 14.45 15.26 -10.22
C LYS A 56 15.67 15.15 -11.10
N SER A 57 16.52 16.18 -11.10
CA SER A 57 17.82 16.11 -11.78
C SER A 57 18.73 15.07 -11.09
N LEU A 58 19.75 14.60 -11.81
CA LEU A 58 20.75 13.66 -11.27
C LEU A 58 21.47 14.24 -10.04
N ILE A 59 21.71 15.55 -10.02
CA ILE A 59 22.31 16.25 -8.88
C ILE A 59 21.36 16.20 -7.67
N GLU A 60 20.07 16.49 -7.87
CA GLU A 60 19.10 16.42 -6.78
C GLU A 60 18.96 15.00 -6.23
N LEU A 61 18.99 13.97 -7.09
CA LEU A 61 18.96 12.58 -6.65
C LEU A 61 20.17 12.24 -5.76
N ARG A 62 21.38 12.71 -6.11
CA ARG A 62 22.59 12.55 -5.27
C ARG A 62 22.50 13.30 -3.95
N MET A 63 21.87 14.48 -3.94
CA MET A 63 21.61 15.22 -2.70
C MET A 63 20.64 14.48 -1.78
N VAL A 64 19.56 13.91 -2.34
CA VAL A 64 18.60 13.08 -1.61
C VAL A 64 19.29 11.84 -1.05
N GLU A 65 20.16 11.20 -1.83
CA GLU A 65 20.95 10.05 -1.38
C GLU A 65 21.87 10.42 -0.21
N LEU A 66 22.63 11.51 -0.30
CA LEU A 66 23.48 11.99 0.79
C LEU A 66 22.66 12.29 2.07
N SER A 67 21.52 12.98 1.92
CA SER A 67 20.59 13.23 3.03
C SER A 67 20.13 11.93 3.67
N GLY A 68 19.73 10.94 2.85
CA GLY A 68 19.31 9.62 3.32
C GLY A 68 20.42 8.84 4.04
N ILE A 69 21.65 8.87 3.53
CA ILE A 69 22.83 8.27 4.17
C ILE A 69 23.05 8.85 5.57
N ILE A 70 22.93 10.18 5.72
CA ILE A 70 23.09 10.84 7.02
C ILE A 70 21.93 10.48 7.95
N ARG A 71 20.67 10.60 7.48
CA ARG A 71 19.46 10.32 8.27
C ARG A 71 19.33 8.86 8.70
N ASN A 72 19.96 7.92 7.99
CA ASN A 72 20.03 6.51 8.40
C ASN A 72 21.01 6.25 9.55
N LYS A 73 21.90 7.20 9.90
CA LYS A 73 22.81 7.03 11.04
C LYS A 73 22.01 7.13 12.34
N LEU A 74 22.28 6.21 13.28
CA LEU A 74 21.69 6.26 14.61
C LEU A 74 21.93 7.64 15.26
N LYS A 75 20.86 8.28 15.73
CA LYS A 75 20.89 9.60 16.39
C LYS A 75 21.56 10.68 15.55
N TRP A 76 21.35 10.69 14.23
CA TRP A 76 21.91 11.70 13.33
C TRP A 76 21.59 13.14 13.77
N PHE A 77 20.40 13.37 14.32
CA PHE A 77 19.90 14.66 14.82
C PHE A 77 20.64 15.18 16.07
N GLU A 78 21.20 14.31 16.90
CA GLU A 78 22.13 14.71 17.97
C GLU A 78 23.51 15.02 17.37
N LYS A 79 23.97 14.15 16.47
CA LYS A 79 25.29 14.23 15.84
C LYS A 79 25.47 15.46 14.97
N MET A 80 24.43 15.93 14.28
CA MET A 80 24.50 17.10 13.41
C MET A 80 24.79 18.40 14.17
N LYS A 81 24.48 18.44 15.48
CA LYS A 81 24.71 19.59 16.36
C LYS A 81 26.18 19.72 16.77
N ASP A 82 26.95 18.64 16.61
CA ASP A 82 28.40 18.64 16.79
C ASP A 82 29.09 19.13 15.51
N GLN A 83 29.75 20.28 15.59
CA GLN A 83 30.43 20.88 14.45
C GLN A 83 31.59 20.03 13.93
N THR A 84 32.27 19.26 14.78
CA THR A 84 33.34 18.34 14.36
C THR A 84 32.75 17.20 13.52
N ILE A 85 31.62 16.63 13.94
CA ILE A 85 30.95 15.59 13.17
C ILE A 85 30.38 16.16 11.86
N ARG A 86 29.75 17.34 11.90
CA ARG A 86 29.21 18.00 10.70
C ARG A 86 30.30 18.32 9.68
N ASN A 87 31.44 18.85 10.13
CA ASN A 87 32.61 19.09 9.27
C ASN A 87 33.14 17.79 8.67
N LYS A 88 33.18 16.71 9.46
CA LYS A 88 33.59 15.40 8.97
C LYS A 88 32.65 14.88 7.86
N TRP A 89 31.33 14.96 8.06
CA TRP A 89 30.37 14.59 7.01
C TRP A 89 30.53 15.43 5.75
N LYS A 90 30.80 16.75 5.89
CA LYS A 90 31.07 17.62 4.75
C LYS A 90 32.30 17.17 3.95
N GLN A 91 33.40 16.84 4.63
CA GLN A 91 34.62 16.34 3.98
C GLN A 91 34.39 14.98 3.30
N GLU A 92 33.75 14.03 4.00
CA GLU A 92 33.42 12.72 3.42
C GLU A 92 32.53 12.87 2.16
N ALA A 93 31.56 13.79 2.18
CA ALA A 93 30.69 14.05 1.03
C ALA A 93 31.47 14.66 -0.15
N LEU A 94 32.33 15.64 0.08
CA LEU A 94 33.17 16.25 -0.96
C LEU A 94 34.05 15.20 -1.67
N GLU A 95 34.52 14.19 -0.95
CA GLU A 95 35.35 13.11 -1.50
C GLU A 95 34.55 12.05 -2.26
N GLN A 96 33.28 11.80 -1.90
CA GLN A 96 32.56 10.58 -2.29
C GLN A 96 31.30 10.79 -3.12
N SER A 97 30.63 11.95 -3.05
CA SER A 97 29.30 12.12 -3.64
C SER A 97 29.26 12.85 -4.98
N SER A 98 30.40 13.33 -5.49
CA SER A 98 30.47 14.18 -6.70
C SER A 98 29.55 15.42 -6.64
N LEU A 99 29.25 15.90 -5.42
CA LEU A 99 28.46 17.11 -5.18
C LEU A 99 29.38 18.29 -4.92
N SER A 100 28.94 19.48 -5.31
CA SER A 100 29.65 20.72 -4.99
C SER A 100 29.52 21.07 -3.49
N GLU A 101 30.42 21.91 -3.00
CA GLU A 101 30.36 22.40 -1.61
C GLU A 101 28.99 23.04 -1.30
N LYS A 102 28.46 23.84 -2.24
CA LYS A 102 27.16 24.50 -2.12
C LYS A 102 26.00 23.50 -2.03
N GLN A 103 26.03 22.42 -2.80
CA GLN A 103 25.02 21.36 -2.76
C GLN A 103 25.07 20.58 -1.44
N ILE A 104 26.28 20.32 -0.92
CA ILE A 104 26.47 19.67 0.37
C ILE A 104 25.98 20.59 1.50
N ASP A 105 26.29 21.88 1.45
CA ASP A 105 25.82 22.87 2.42
C ASP A 105 24.29 22.97 2.42
N TYR A 106 23.65 22.90 1.25
CA TYR A 106 22.19 22.79 1.15
C TYR A 106 21.67 21.55 1.90
N VAL A 107 22.24 20.37 1.64
CA VAL A 107 21.83 19.13 2.33
C VAL A 107 22.00 19.27 3.84
N LEU A 108 23.13 19.81 4.30
CA LEU A 108 23.40 20.00 5.72
C LEU A 108 22.49 21.05 6.38
N ALA A 109 22.01 22.05 5.64
CA ALA A 109 21.00 22.99 6.12
C ALA A 109 19.61 22.34 6.15
N GLU A 110 19.26 21.53 5.15
CA GLU A 110 17.98 20.81 5.09
C GLU A 110 17.82 19.80 6.24
N LEU A 111 18.91 19.21 6.73
CA LEU A 111 18.89 18.38 7.94
C LEU A 111 18.30 19.11 9.16
N GLU A 112 18.49 20.43 9.28
CA GLU A 112 17.93 21.22 10.38
C GLU A 112 16.41 21.30 10.30
N TYR A 113 15.87 21.37 9.08
CA TYR A 113 14.43 21.25 8.84
C TYR A 113 13.92 19.87 9.25
N TYR A 114 14.59 18.79 8.86
CA TYR A 114 14.18 17.44 9.26
C TYR A 114 14.21 17.24 10.79
N ASP A 115 15.18 17.84 11.51
CA ASP A 115 15.18 17.80 12.99
C ASP A 115 13.98 18.57 13.56
N SER A 116 13.65 19.73 12.98
CA SER A 116 12.58 20.62 13.45
C SER A 116 11.17 20.00 13.39
N ILE A 117 10.92 19.08 12.46
CA ILE A 117 9.60 18.45 12.25
C ILE A 117 9.44 17.12 13.00
N ARG A 118 10.51 16.63 13.65
CA ARG A 118 10.45 15.45 14.52
C ARG A 118 9.46 15.69 15.65
N ASN A 119 8.83 14.61 16.10
CA ASN A 119 7.95 14.67 17.26
C ASN A 119 8.17 13.43 18.12
N GLN A 120 8.68 13.62 19.35
CA GLN A 120 9.08 12.53 20.24
C GLN A 120 10.07 11.58 19.54
N SER A 121 9.71 10.31 19.38
CA SER A 121 10.50 9.29 18.68
C SER A 121 10.19 9.18 17.19
N MET A 122 9.28 10.01 16.65
CA MET A 122 8.89 9.99 15.24
C MET A 122 9.73 10.97 14.42
N GLU A 123 10.23 10.49 13.29
CA GLU A 123 11.05 11.26 12.36
C GLU A 123 10.70 10.91 10.91
N MET A 124 11.01 11.82 9.98
CA MET A 124 11.00 11.46 8.56
C MET A 124 12.19 10.55 8.27
N SER A 125 11.94 9.43 7.60
CA SER A 125 12.95 8.44 7.25
C SER A 125 13.91 8.96 6.17
N ALA A 126 14.87 8.13 5.74
CA ALA A 126 15.74 8.46 4.61
C ALA A 126 15.01 8.72 3.28
N VAL A 127 13.74 8.31 3.18
CA VAL A 127 12.87 8.55 2.02
C VAL A 127 11.87 9.66 2.38
N ASP A 128 11.82 10.71 1.56
CA ASP A 128 10.91 11.83 1.76
C ASP A 128 9.45 11.38 1.73
N GLY A 129 8.62 11.94 2.62
CA GLY A 129 7.21 11.55 2.77
C GLY A 129 6.97 10.21 3.48
N VAL A 130 8.04 9.48 3.83
CA VAL A 130 7.95 8.25 4.62
C VAL A 130 8.40 8.54 6.05
N TRP A 131 7.56 8.20 7.03
CA TRP A 131 7.82 8.45 8.44
C TRP A 131 8.15 7.15 9.18
N GLN A 132 9.01 7.24 10.19
CA GLN A 132 9.45 6.11 10.97
C GLN A 132 9.58 6.42 12.47
N SER A 133 9.67 5.36 13.27
CA SER A 133 10.06 5.42 14.67
C SER A 133 10.57 4.07 15.13
N ASP A 134 11.65 4.04 15.90
CA ASP A 134 12.22 2.81 16.49
C ASP A 134 11.73 2.55 17.93
N GLU A 135 10.96 3.48 18.51
CA GLU A 135 10.52 3.46 19.92
C GLU A 135 9.00 3.69 20.04
N LEU A 136 8.24 3.53 18.95
CA LEU A 136 6.82 3.81 18.92
C LEU A 136 6.00 2.85 19.79
N ILE A 137 6.39 1.58 19.80
CA ILE A 137 5.67 0.50 20.48
C ILE A 137 6.41 0.13 21.76
N PRO A 138 5.77 0.30 22.94
CA PRO A 138 6.31 -0.15 24.21
C PRO A 138 6.72 -1.63 24.22
N GLN A 139 7.79 -1.94 24.93
CA GLN A 139 8.38 -3.29 24.94
C GLN A 139 7.42 -4.35 25.52
N ASP A 140 6.61 -4.01 26.51
CA ASP A 140 5.60 -4.89 27.12
C ASP A 140 4.46 -5.23 26.13
N ILE A 141 4.02 -4.26 25.32
CA ILE A 141 3.06 -4.48 24.24
C ILE A 141 3.67 -5.40 23.18
N LYS A 142 4.93 -5.18 22.80
CA LYS A 142 5.65 -6.05 21.84
C LYS A 142 5.76 -7.49 22.34
N GLN A 143 6.14 -7.70 23.60
CA GLN A 143 6.26 -9.05 24.16
C GLN A 143 4.90 -9.76 24.26
N SER A 144 3.86 -9.01 24.58
CA SER A 144 2.48 -9.52 24.57
C SER A 144 2.05 -9.90 23.15
N LEU A 145 2.39 -9.08 22.13
CA LEU A 145 2.14 -9.38 20.73
C LEU A 145 2.83 -10.69 20.31
N ILE A 146 4.13 -10.83 20.60
CA ILE A 146 4.87 -12.06 20.29
C ILE A 146 4.19 -13.28 20.92
N SER A 147 3.79 -13.18 22.18
CA SER A 147 3.12 -14.28 22.90
C SER A 147 1.77 -14.66 22.28
N CYS A 148 0.94 -13.68 21.89
CA CYS A 148 -0.34 -13.93 21.25
C CYS A 148 -0.18 -14.46 19.82
N VAL A 149 0.77 -13.94 19.04
CA VAL A 149 1.02 -14.38 17.67
C VAL A 149 1.62 -15.79 17.64
N ASN A 150 2.40 -16.18 18.65
CA ASN A 150 2.92 -17.54 18.80
C ASN A 150 1.80 -18.61 18.84
N ILE A 151 0.57 -18.26 19.21
CA ILE A 151 -0.60 -19.15 19.13
C ILE A 151 -0.98 -19.43 17.67
N LEU A 152 -0.88 -18.42 16.79
CA LEU A 152 -1.14 -18.55 15.35
C LEU A 152 0.00 -19.30 14.63
N GLU A 153 1.22 -19.21 15.16
CA GLU A 153 2.40 -19.87 14.58
C GLU A 153 2.46 -21.37 14.91
N ASN A 154 2.07 -21.75 16.14
CA ASN A 154 2.19 -23.12 16.65
C ASN A 154 0.95 -23.97 16.36
N VAL A 155 0.54 -23.98 15.10
CA VAL A 155 -0.48 -24.91 14.57
C VAL A 155 0.20 -26.16 14.00
N PRO A 156 -0.51 -27.31 13.86
CA PRO A 156 0.02 -28.48 13.17
C PRO A 156 0.57 -28.14 11.79
N GLU A 157 1.60 -28.85 11.31
CA GLU A 157 2.24 -28.56 10.01
C GLU A 157 1.24 -28.55 8.84
N SER A 158 0.22 -29.42 8.89
CA SER A 158 -0.87 -29.47 7.90
C SER A 158 -1.76 -28.22 7.86
N GLU A 159 -1.77 -27.44 8.94
CA GLU A 159 -2.56 -26.23 9.11
C GLU A 159 -1.77 -24.95 8.84
N GLN A 160 -0.42 -25.05 8.77
CA GLN A 160 0.42 -23.91 8.40
C GLN A 160 0.09 -23.39 7.01
N ASP A 161 -0.14 -22.09 6.91
CA ASP A 161 -0.50 -21.43 5.67
C ASP A 161 0.70 -20.76 5.02
N TRP A 162 1.45 -21.55 4.25
CA TRP A 162 2.59 -21.06 3.48
C TRP A 162 2.12 -20.31 2.23
N HIS A 163 2.62 -19.09 2.04
CA HIS A 163 2.28 -18.24 0.90
C HIS A 163 2.62 -18.95 -0.42
N PRO A 164 1.69 -18.99 -1.40
CA PRO A 164 1.93 -19.67 -2.67
C PRO A 164 3.19 -19.18 -3.40
N GLY A 165 3.97 -20.11 -3.96
CA GLY A 165 5.15 -19.77 -4.78
C GLY A 165 6.39 -19.28 -4.02
N THR A 166 6.39 -19.33 -2.68
CA THR A 166 7.51 -18.80 -1.86
C THR A 166 8.47 -19.86 -1.33
N ASN A 167 8.37 -21.12 -1.80
CA ASN A 167 9.19 -22.23 -1.33
C ASN A 167 9.21 -22.37 0.22
N LYS A 168 8.03 -22.23 0.85
CA LYS A 168 7.84 -22.22 2.31
C LYS A 168 8.74 -21.20 3.03
N GLN A 169 8.88 -20.00 2.48
CA GLN A 169 9.60 -18.90 3.15
C GLN A 169 8.69 -17.84 3.75
N ILE A 170 7.46 -17.69 3.26
CA ILE A 170 6.50 -16.72 3.81
C ILE A 170 5.36 -17.47 4.47
N LEU A 171 5.22 -17.32 5.78
CA LEU A 171 4.13 -17.89 6.57
C LEU A 171 3.08 -16.81 6.81
N ASP A 172 1.88 -17.04 6.26
CA ASP A 172 0.74 -16.15 6.39
C ASP A 172 -0.01 -16.49 7.70
N LEU A 173 -0.13 -15.52 8.62
CA LEU A 173 -0.85 -15.72 9.88
C LEU A 173 -2.24 -15.05 9.84
N VAL A 174 -2.27 -13.81 9.37
CA VAL A 174 -3.49 -13.09 8.99
C VAL A 174 -3.21 -12.48 7.64
N HIS A 175 -3.77 -13.06 6.57
CA HIS A 175 -3.51 -12.59 5.21
C HIS A 175 -4.79 -12.15 4.51
N PRO A 176 -4.87 -10.92 3.97
CA PRO A 176 -6.11 -10.34 3.48
C PRO A 176 -6.70 -11.03 2.23
N SER A 177 -5.87 -11.76 1.48
CA SER A 177 -6.35 -12.56 0.33
C SER A 177 -7.06 -13.86 0.72
N LEU A 178 -6.86 -14.37 1.93
CA LEU A 178 -7.58 -15.54 2.41
C LEU A 178 -8.97 -15.08 2.89
N PHE A 179 -10.03 -15.82 2.54
CA PHE A 179 -11.42 -15.40 2.80
C PHE A 179 -11.71 -13.95 2.39
N CYS A 180 -11.17 -13.52 1.24
CA CYS A 180 -11.49 -12.24 0.63
C CYS A 180 -12.96 -12.19 0.17
N PHE A 181 -13.44 -11.01 -0.21
CA PHE A 181 -14.71 -10.91 -0.89
C PHE A 181 -14.59 -11.56 -2.28
N VAL A 182 -15.61 -12.32 -2.68
CA VAL A 182 -15.74 -12.95 -4.00
C VAL A 182 -17.11 -12.63 -4.57
N HIS A 183 -17.12 -12.00 -5.75
CA HIS A 183 -18.33 -11.60 -6.46
C HIS A 183 -19.30 -12.78 -6.68
N GLN A 184 -20.59 -12.55 -6.45
CA GLN A 184 -21.67 -13.56 -6.50
C GLN A 184 -21.52 -14.77 -5.54
N MET A 185 -20.51 -14.76 -4.65
CA MET A 185 -20.28 -15.84 -3.69
C MET A 185 -20.34 -15.35 -2.25
N THR A 186 -19.72 -14.19 -1.96
CA THR A 186 -19.73 -13.61 -0.63
C THR A 186 -21.10 -13.02 -0.32
N ARG A 187 -21.64 -13.39 0.85
CA ARG A 187 -22.88 -12.84 1.38
C ARG A 187 -22.62 -11.49 2.05
N VAL A 188 -23.56 -10.56 1.86
CA VAL A 188 -23.51 -9.22 2.42
C VAL A 188 -24.83 -8.96 3.12
N ILE A 189 -24.76 -8.47 4.35
CA ILE A 189 -25.92 -7.99 5.09
C ILE A 189 -26.24 -6.58 4.59
N ASN A 190 -27.47 -6.41 4.12
CA ASN A 190 -27.98 -5.15 3.57
C ASN A 190 -29.13 -4.63 4.43
N GLU A 191 -28.84 -4.39 5.70
CA GLU A 191 -29.80 -3.86 6.68
C GLU A 191 -29.30 -2.50 7.14
N LYS A 192 -30.01 -1.43 6.78
CA LYS A 192 -29.59 -0.02 7.00
C LYS A 192 -29.13 0.32 8.42
N ASN A 193 -29.56 -0.44 9.42
CA ASN A 193 -29.26 -0.19 10.84
C ASN A 193 -28.59 -1.38 11.55
N HIS A 194 -28.18 -2.43 10.83
CA HIS A 194 -27.58 -3.61 11.45
C HIS A 194 -26.17 -3.84 10.91
N LEU A 195 -25.19 -3.28 11.60
CA LEU A 195 -23.77 -3.50 11.34
C LEU A 195 -23.23 -4.60 12.25
N ILE A 196 -22.45 -5.50 11.66
CA ILE A 196 -21.75 -6.57 12.38
C ILE A 196 -20.66 -5.95 13.23
N ASN A 197 -20.68 -6.24 14.53
CA ASN A 197 -19.63 -5.83 15.45
C ASN A 197 -18.77 -7.02 15.89
N VAL A 198 -17.70 -6.76 16.65
CA VAL A 198 -16.79 -7.81 17.14
C VAL A 198 -17.52 -8.87 17.99
N ASP A 199 -18.45 -8.43 18.84
CA ASP A 199 -19.07 -9.27 19.86
C ASP A 199 -20.15 -10.20 19.27
N ASP A 200 -20.83 -9.78 18.21
CA ASP A 200 -21.90 -10.53 17.56
C ASP A 200 -21.52 -11.17 16.22
N ALA A 201 -20.28 -10.98 15.74
CA ALA A 201 -19.82 -11.42 14.42
C ALA A 201 -20.17 -12.88 14.08
N LEU A 202 -20.02 -13.80 15.04
CA LEU A 202 -20.26 -15.22 14.82
C LEU A 202 -21.75 -15.55 14.63
N GLU A 203 -22.66 -14.77 15.23
CA GLU A 203 -24.11 -14.96 15.13
C GLU A 203 -24.68 -14.63 13.74
N HIS A 204 -23.88 -13.91 12.94
CA HIS A 204 -24.21 -13.48 11.59
C HIS A 204 -23.72 -14.42 10.50
N ILE A 205 -22.95 -15.46 10.85
CA ILE A 205 -22.42 -16.39 9.86
C ILE A 205 -23.56 -17.01 9.05
N GLY A 206 -23.47 -16.90 7.72
CA GLY A 206 -24.47 -17.41 6.78
C GLY A 206 -25.65 -16.48 6.50
N ARG A 207 -25.78 -15.35 7.21
CA ARG A 207 -26.79 -14.32 6.92
C ARG A 207 -26.41 -13.49 5.68
N GLY A 208 -27.36 -12.68 5.22
CA GLY A 208 -27.19 -11.80 4.07
C GLY A 208 -27.38 -12.51 2.73
N GLU A 209 -27.23 -11.75 1.66
CA GLU A 209 -27.45 -12.20 0.28
C GLU A 209 -26.18 -11.98 -0.56
N THR A 210 -26.01 -12.79 -1.59
CA THR A 210 -24.94 -12.57 -2.57
C THR A 210 -25.31 -11.39 -3.46
N ILE A 211 -24.43 -10.40 -3.57
CA ILE A 211 -24.67 -9.20 -4.38
C ILE A 211 -23.94 -9.27 -5.73
N ASP A 212 -24.55 -8.61 -6.73
CA ASP A 212 -23.90 -8.31 -8.02
C ASP A 212 -23.34 -6.89 -7.97
N ILE A 213 -22.02 -6.78 -7.78
CA ILE A 213 -21.29 -5.49 -7.75
C ILE A 213 -21.43 -4.69 -9.07
N ASN A 214 -21.70 -5.34 -10.21
CA ASN A 214 -21.82 -4.63 -11.49
C ASN A 214 -23.07 -3.73 -11.56
N VAL A 215 -24.03 -3.91 -10.65
CA VAL A 215 -25.26 -3.10 -10.64
C VAL A 215 -25.03 -1.71 -10.04
N ASN A 216 -24.06 -1.54 -9.13
CA ASN A 216 -23.74 -0.24 -8.53
C ASN A 216 -22.78 0.62 -9.39
N ALA A 217 -22.10 0.03 -10.37
CA ALA A 217 -21.38 0.79 -11.41
C ALA A 217 -22.32 1.47 -12.43
N LEU A 218 -23.64 1.29 -12.31
CA LEU A 218 -24.63 1.87 -13.20
C LEU A 218 -25.14 3.27 -12.77
N SER A 219 -24.78 3.81 -11.61
CA SER A 219 -25.25 5.14 -11.17
C SER A 219 -24.43 6.34 -11.66
N SER A 220 -23.25 6.13 -12.28
CA SER A 220 -22.50 7.22 -12.90
C SER A 220 -22.98 7.46 -14.34
N ASN A 221 -23.71 8.54 -14.56
CA ASN A 221 -24.11 9.01 -15.89
C ASN A 221 -22.87 9.39 -16.71
N SER A 222 -22.38 8.50 -17.57
CA SER A 222 -21.55 8.87 -18.72
C SER A 222 -21.87 7.96 -19.91
N ASN A 223 -22.15 8.58 -21.06
CA ASN A 223 -22.73 7.96 -22.26
C ASN A 223 -21.74 7.12 -23.11
N ASN A 224 -20.65 6.59 -22.54
CA ASN A 224 -19.61 5.86 -23.29
C ASN A 224 -19.43 4.39 -22.80
N LYS A 225 -20.54 3.74 -22.45
CA LYS A 225 -20.58 2.52 -21.59
C LYS A 225 -20.46 1.14 -22.29
N ARG A 226 -19.93 1.02 -23.50
CA ARG A 226 -19.72 -0.32 -24.13
C ARG A 226 -18.29 -0.63 -24.58
N LYS A 227 -17.33 0.27 -24.37
CA LYS A 227 -15.95 0.09 -24.85
C LYS A 227 -14.85 0.03 -23.78
N LYS A 228 -15.15 0.08 -22.48
CA LYS A 228 -14.12 0.32 -21.43
C LYS A 228 -14.06 -0.67 -20.27
N LEU A 229 -14.82 -1.77 -20.29
CA LEU A 229 -14.87 -2.73 -19.17
C LEU A 229 -13.81 -3.85 -19.26
N SER A 230 -13.22 -4.07 -20.44
CA SER A 230 -12.21 -5.12 -20.69
C SER A 230 -10.76 -4.64 -20.58
N GLU A 231 -10.53 -3.35 -20.33
CA GLU A 231 -9.20 -2.71 -20.39
C GLU A 231 -8.74 -2.09 -19.06
N ASP A 232 -9.60 -2.05 -18.03
CA ASP A 232 -9.23 -1.48 -16.73
C ASP A 232 -8.41 -2.50 -15.91
N TYR A 233 -7.09 -2.34 -15.96
CA TYR A 233 -6.11 -3.13 -15.23
C TYR A 233 -5.84 -2.59 -13.81
N THR A 234 -6.66 -1.67 -13.31
CA THR A 234 -6.47 -1.10 -11.97
C THR A 234 -7.40 -1.70 -10.93
N ARG A 235 -8.57 -2.18 -11.34
CA ARG A 235 -9.66 -2.61 -10.47
C ARG A 235 -10.03 -4.08 -10.68
N SER A 236 -10.22 -4.83 -9.60
CA SER A 236 -10.84 -6.15 -9.68
C SER A 236 -12.36 -6.05 -9.62
N ASN A 237 -13.04 -6.75 -10.54
CA ASN A 237 -14.51 -6.89 -10.54
C ASN A 237 -14.95 -8.19 -9.84
N ILE A 238 -14.00 -9.01 -9.39
CA ILE A 238 -14.27 -10.34 -8.82
C ILE A 238 -13.91 -10.38 -7.34
N TYR A 239 -12.78 -9.77 -6.95
CA TYR A 239 -12.21 -9.92 -5.62
C TYR A 239 -12.00 -8.57 -4.93
N GLN A 240 -12.14 -8.53 -3.61
CA GLN A 240 -11.75 -7.36 -2.82
C GLN A 240 -11.18 -7.82 -1.47
N TRP A 241 -10.10 -7.20 -1.00
CA TRP A 241 -9.74 -7.32 0.41
C TRP A 241 -10.79 -6.62 1.29
N ILE A 242 -11.08 -7.22 2.44
CA ILE A 242 -12.15 -6.75 3.32
C ILE A 242 -11.51 -5.99 4.49
N PRO A 243 -11.64 -4.65 4.56
CA PRO A 243 -11.20 -3.89 5.72
C PRO A 243 -12.04 -4.17 6.96
N THR A 244 -11.44 -3.86 8.10
CA THR A 244 -12.09 -3.85 9.41
C THR A 244 -12.40 -2.42 9.81
N GLU A 245 -13.51 -2.22 10.53
CA GLU A 245 -13.90 -0.91 11.07
C GLU A 245 -13.12 -0.59 12.35
N PHE A 246 -12.51 0.58 12.37
CA PHE A 246 -11.83 1.15 13.53
C PHE A 246 -12.46 2.50 13.87
N ASN A 247 -12.66 2.78 15.15
CA ASN A 247 -13.08 4.08 15.64
C ASN A 247 -11.94 4.70 16.47
N VAL A 248 -11.53 5.90 16.08
CA VAL A 248 -10.57 6.71 16.82
C VAL A 248 -11.34 7.77 17.58
N SER A 249 -11.35 7.71 18.90
CA SER A 249 -11.99 8.71 19.75
C SER A 249 -11.31 10.08 19.62
N LYS A 250 -11.95 11.14 20.14
CA LYS A 250 -11.36 12.49 20.18
C LYS A 250 -10.08 12.55 21.02
N ASP A 251 -9.95 11.67 22.01
CA ASP A 251 -8.77 11.54 22.87
C ASP A 251 -7.69 10.63 22.26
N GLY A 252 -7.91 10.12 21.04
CA GLY A 252 -6.97 9.25 20.33
C GLY A 252 -7.02 7.77 20.71
N GLN A 253 -7.93 7.36 21.61
CA GLN A 253 -8.15 5.94 21.89
C GLN A 253 -8.73 5.24 20.66
N VAL A 254 -8.21 4.05 20.33
CA VAL A 254 -8.65 3.26 19.17
C VAL A 254 -9.47 2.06 19.61
N LYS A 255 -10.58 1.81 18.93
CA LYS A 255 -11.43 0.62 19.11
C LYS A 255 -11.68 -0.06 17.77
N VAL A 256 -11.53 -1.37 17.73
CA VAL A 256 -11.98 -2.21 16.62
C VAL A 256 -13.49 -2.43 16.78
N GLU A 257 -14.28 -1.96 15.81
CA GLU A 257 -15.75 -2.02 15.85
C GLU A 257 -16.29 -3.31 15.23
N SER A 258 -15.69 -3.83 14.16
CA SER A 258 -16.07 -5.07 13.48
C SER A 258 -14.95 -6.12 13.53
N TYR A 259 -15.25 -7.39 13.23
CA TYR A 259 -14.22 -8.44 13.32
C TYR A 259 -13.06 -8.21 12.32
N ILE A 260 -11.85 -8.66 12.66
CA ILE A 260 -10.68 -8.67 11.78
C ILE A 260 -10.76 -9.91 10.90
N ASN A 261 -10.75 -9.74 9.57
CA ASN A 261 -10.80 -10.86 8.65
C ASN A 261 -9.64 -11.84 8.92
N ASN A 262 -9.96 -13.14 8.98
CA ASN A 262 -9.06 -14.24 9.36
C ASN A 262 -8.56 -14.27 10.80
N LEU A 263 -9.11 -13.45 11.70
CA LEU A 263 -8.77 -13.51 13.12
C LEU A 263 -10.03 -13.74 13.97
N HIS A 264 -10.14 -14.92 14.57
CA HIS A 264 -11.32 -15.30 15.36
C HIS A 264 -11.55 -14.35 16.55
N PRO A 265 -12.71 -13.67 16.65
CA PRO A 265 -12.94 -12.60 17.64
C PRO A 265 -12.95 -13.06 19.10
N ILE A 266 -13.46 -14.26 19.38
CA ILE A 266 -13.46 -14.84 20.74
C ILE A 266 -12.11 -15.49 21.09
N GLN A 267 -11.59 -16.39 20.24
CA GLN A 267 -10.36 -17.14 20.54
C GLN A 267 -9.12 -16.24 20.64
N HIS A 268 -9.09 -15.13 19.91
CA HIS A 268 -7.95 -14.21 19.88
C HIS A 268 -8.27 -12.83 20.46
N LYS A 269 -9.19 -12.74 21.42
CA LYS A 269 -9.61 -11.48 22.05
C LYS A 269 -8.45 -10.61 22.55
N GLN A 270 -7.42 -11.23 23.14
CA GLN A 270 -6.22 -10.51 23.59
C GLN A 270 -5.45 -9.88 22.42
N LEU A 271 -5.36 -10.57 21.28
CA LEU A 271 -4.69 -10.04 20.09
C LEU A 271 -5.46 -8.87 19.48
N TYR A 272 -6.81 -8.87 19.53
CA TYR A 272 -7.61 -7.70 19.15
C TYR A 272 -7.26 -6.47 19.99
N GLN A 273 -7.17 -6.61 21.31
CA GLN A 273 -6.78 -5.51 22.21
C GLN A 273 -5.35 -5.00 21.92
N LEU A 274 -4.42 -5.90 21.61
CA LEU A 274 -3.06 -5.51 21.23
C LEU A 274 -3.03 -4.78 19.89
N ILE A 275 -3.84 -5.21 18.91
CA ILE A 275 -3.98 -4.54 17.62
C ILE A 275 -4.57 -3.14 17.80
N GLU A 276 -5.56 -2.96 18.67
CA GLU A 276 -6.09 -1.63 19.06
C GLU A 276 -4.99 -0.73 19.61
N ASN A 277 -4.23 -1.22 20.60
CA ASN A 277 -3.16 -0.47 21.25
C ASN A 277 -2.04 -0.09 20.28
N ILE A 278 -1.62 -1.02 19.41
CA ILE A 278 -0.58 -0.75 18.41
C ILE A 278 -1.11 0.22 17.36
N CYS A 279 -2.34 0.03 16.86
CA CYS A 279 -2.94 0.95 15.88
C CYS A 279 -3.04 2.37 16.44
N GLN A 280 -3.39 2.52 17.72
CA GLN A 280 -3.38 3.80 18.43
C GLN A 280 -2.01 4.49 18.38
N CYS A 281 -0.92 3.74 18.58
CA CYS A 281 0.44 4.26 18.43
C CYS A 281 0.76 4.69 16.98
N PHE A 282 0.16 4.05 15.97
CA PHE A 282 0.36 4.39 14.55
C PHE A 282 -0.43 5.61 14.07
N ILE A 283 -1.52 6.00 14.74
CA ILE A 283 -2.37 7.14 14.32
C ILE A 283 -1.56 8.43 14.09
N PRO A 284 -0.64 8.86 14.98
CA PRO A 284 0.18 10.04 14.73
C PRO A 284 1.10 9.92 13.51
N LEU A 285 1.63 8.73 13.20
CA LEU A 285 2.43 8.50 11.99
C LEU A 285 1.58 8.57 10.72
N PHE A 286 0.36 8.02 10.75
CA PHE A 286 -0.59 8.19 9.65
C PHE A 286 -0.95 9.66 9.43
N ASN A 287 -1.21 10.42 10.49
CA ASN A 287 -1.45 11.87 10.41
C ASN A 287 -0.30 12.58 9.67
N LYS A 288 0.96 12.26 10.01
CA LYS A 288 2.15 12.84 9.37
C LYS A 288 2.21 12.50 7.87
N VAL A 289 2.03 11.23 7.51
CA VAL A 289 2.07 10.79 6.11
C VAL A 289 0.93 11.40 5.29
N LEU A 290 -0.30 11.42 5.82
CA LEU A 290 -1.45 12.00 5.12
C LEU A 290 -1.32 13.52 4.97
N THR A 291 -0.73 14.19 5.97
CA THR A 291 -0.39 15.61 5.91
C THR A 291 0.60 15.86 4.76
N ASP A 292 1.75 15.16 4.78
CA ASP A 292 2.77 15.27 3.73
C ASP A 292 2.22 14.92 2.35
N LEU A 293 1.32 13.93 2.25
CA LEU A 293 0.70 13.50 1.01
C LEU A 293 -0.18 14.60 0.37
N ILE A 294 -0.79 15.47 1.17
CA ILE A 294 -1.53 16.64 0.66
C ILE A 294 -0.56 17.76 0.29
N TYR A 295 0.39 18.09 1.16
CA TYR A 295 1.29 19.21 0.97
C TYR A 295 2.33 18.99 -0.15
N ASN A 296 2.81 17.77 -0.32
CA ASN A 296 3.87 17.48 -1.28
C ASN A 296 3.38 17.40 -2.74
N GLN A 297 2.07 17.43 -3.00
CA GLN A 297 1.56 17.42 -4.39
C GLN A 297 2.07 18.60 -5.21
N ASN A 298 2.24 19.75 -4.57
CA ASN A 298 2.68 21.00 -5.21
C ASN A 298 4.06 21.45 -4.71
N LYS A 299 4.80 20.59 -3.99
CA LYS A 299 6.12 20.95 -3.48
C LYS A 299 7.11 20.99 -4.64
N PRO A 300 7.81 22.12 -4.88
CA PRO A 300 8.82 22.19 -5.91
C PRO A 300 9.99 21.28 -5.58
N ASN A 301 10.65 20.77 -6.62
CA ASN A 301 11.93 20.08 -6.51
C ASN A 301 13.01 21.02 -5.92
N ARG A 302 14.06 20.46 -5.31
CA ARG A 302 15.15 21.23 -4.69
C ARG A 302 15.92 22.05 -5.73
N ILE A 303 16.02 21.53 -6.95
CA ILE A 303 16.66 22.17 -8.09
C ILE A 303 15.59 22.51 -9.12
N ILE A 304 15.52 23.80 -9.48
CA ILE A 304 14.68 24.27 -10.58
C ILE A 304 15.51 24.18 -11.87
N VAL A 305 15.04 23.38 -12.82
CA VAL A 305 15.70 23.20 -14.12
C VAL A 305 15.01 24.08 -15.16
N ASN A 306 15.78 24.80 -15.97
CA ASN A 306 15.28 25.49 -17.15
C ASN A 306 15.90 24.84 -18.39
N PRO A 307 15.16 23.98 -19.11
CA PRO A 307 15.71 23.23 -20.23
C PRO A 307 16.11 24.12 -21.41
N TYR A 308 15.48 25.28 -21.58
CA TYR A 308 15.77 26.21 -22.68
C TYR A 308 16.99 27.09 -22.45
N ARG A 309 17.71 26.88 -21.33
CA ARG A 309 18.90 27.67 -20.95
C ARG A 309 20.02 26.83 -20.36
N TRP A 310 19.98 25.51 -20.52
CA TRP A 310 21.01 24.61 -19.99
C TRP A 310 22.20 24.43 -20.93
N TYR A 311 22.26 25.13 -22.06
CA TYR A 311 23.43 25.15 -22.94
C TYR A 311 24.17 26.47 -22.80
N VAL A 312 25.50 26.42 -22.92
CA VAL A 312 26.32 27.62 -23.08
C VAL A 312 26.02 28.21 -24.46
N ASP A 313 25.57 29.46 -24.51
CA ASP A 313 25.45 30.21 -25.76
C ASP A 313 26.86 30.46 -26.32
N GLU A 314 27.30 29.61 -27.26
CA GLU A 314 28.47 29.91 -28.07
C GLU A 314 28.07 30.99 -29.09
N SER A 315 28.13 32.25 -28.68
CA SER A 315 28.10 33.34 -29.63
C SER A 315 29.32 33.22 -30.55
N SER A 316 29.06 32.87 -31.82
CA SER A 316 29.96 32.97 -32.98
C SER A 316 31.30 32.22 -32.89
N SER A 317 31.33 30.97 -33.35
CA SER A 317 32.38 30.57 -34.28
C SER A 317 31.85 30.78 -35.70
N ASP A 318 32.22 31.91 -36.31
CA ASP A 318 32.18 32.06 -37.76
C ASP A 318 32.97 30.90 -38.37
N ASN A 319 32.28 29.89 -38.85
CA ASN A 319 32.74 29.06 -39.95
C ASN A 319 31.51 28.86 -40.84
N ASN A 320 31.38 29.76 -41.81
CA ASN A 320 30.72 29.40 -43.06
C ASN A 320 31.47 28.17 -43.58
N ASP A 321 30.81 27.03 -43.62
CA ASP A 321 30.91 26.15 -44.77
C ASP A 321 29.56 25.43 -44.90
N ASP A 322 28.99 25.64 -46.09
CA ASP A 322 27.77 25.06 -46.60
C ASP A 322 27.85 23.52 -46.65
N ASP A 323 26.67 22.90 -46.66
CA ASP A 323 26.38 21.50 -47.01
C ASP A 323 26.68 20.43 -45.95
N ASP A 324 25.65 20.01 -45.21
CA ASP A 324 25.10 18.63 -45.31
C ASP A 324 23.88 18.44 -44.36
N ASP A 325 22.77 18.00 -44.93
CA ASP A 325 21.46 17.71 -44.32
C ASP A 325 21.44 16.38 -43.50
N ASP A 326 22.56 15.98 -42.85
CA ASP A 326 22.65 14.72 -42.12
C ASP A 326 23.11 14.91 -40.65
N ASP A 327 22.21 14.57 -39.72
CA ASP A 327 22.35 14.41 -38.26
C ASP A 327 22.36 15.65 -37.34
N ASP A 328 21.16 16.20 -37.07
CA ASP A 328 20.91 17.18 -35.99
C ASP A 328 21.35 16.67 -34.59
N ASP A 329 21.31 15.35 -34.35
CA ASP A 329 21.77 14.70 -33.11
C ASP A 329 23.29 14.93 -32.87
N HIS A 330 24.09 15.11 -33.93
CA HIS A 330 25.53 15.36 -33.80
C HIS A 330 25.87 16.76 -33.25
N HIS A 331 25.03 17.77 -33.47
CA HIS A 331 25.27 19.13 -32.99
C HIS A 331 25.01 19.29 -31.49
N HIS A 332 24.10 18.51 -30.90
CA HIS A 332 23.79 18.60 -29.46
C HIS A 332 24.91 18.03 -28.59
N HIS A 333 25.57 16.94 -29.01
CA HIS A 333 26.65 16.30 -28.25
C HIS A 333 27.93 17.13 -28.12
N LEU A 334 28.09 18.16 -28.95
CA LEU A 334 29.23 19.08 -28.91
C LEU A 334 28.99 20.27 -27.99
N ARG A 335 27.75 20.54 -27.58
CA ARG A 335 27.41 21.69 -26.73
C ARG A 335 27.72 21.40 -25.26
N THR A 336 28.29 22.38 -24.58
CA THR A 336 28.55 22.29 -23.14
C THR A 336 27.26 22.54 -22.36
N ILE A 337 26.88 21.59 -21.50
CA ILE A 337 25.71 21.72 -20.61
C ILE A 337 26.09 22.48 -19.34
N ILE A 338 25.31 23.50 -19.03
CA ILE A 338 25.27 24.19 -17.74
C ILE A 338 24.46 23.31 -16.79
N GLN A 339 25.15 22.56 -15.93
CA GLN A 339 24.50 21.73 -14.93
C GLN A 339 23.64 22.58 -13.99
N PRO A 340 22.37 22.21 -13.76
CA PRO A 340 21.51 22.97 -12.87
C PRO A 340 22.03 22.85 -11.44
N ASP A 341 21.94 23.94 -10.68
CA ASP A 341 22.48 24.01 -9.33
C ASP A 341 21.41 24.47 -8.34
N VAL A 342 21.65 24.19 -7.06
CA VAL A 342 20.73 24.55 -5.98
C VAL A 342 20.67 26.06 -5.78
N GLY A 343 19.50 26.55 -5.37
CA GLY A 343 19.37 27.88 -4.77
C GLY A 343 19.90 27.91 -3.33
N GLU A 344 19.68 29.03 -2.64
CA GLU A 344 19.81 29.04 -1.18
C GLU A 344 18.71 28.19 -0.55
N PHE A 345 19.05 27.43 0.49
CA PHE A 345 18.05 26.66 1.22
C PHE A 345 17.03 27.60 1.88
N GLN A 346 15.75 27.33 1.63
CA GLN A 346 14.63 28.03 2.23
C GLN A 346 13.87 27.05 3.11
N MET A 347 13.68 27.40 4.38
CA MET A 347 12.92 26.55 5.29
C MET A 347 11.48 26.40 4.78
N PRO A 348 10.97 25.17 4.61
CA PRO A 348 9.60 24.96 4.21
C PRO A 348 8.63 25.66 5.17
N PRO A 349 7.57 26.31 4.66
CA PRO A 349 6.61 27.00 5.50
C PRO A 349 5.92 26.01 6.44
N SER A 350 5.67 26.44 7.68
CA SER A 350 4.92 25.64 8.64
C SER A 350 3.50 25.38 8.12
N THR A 351 3.08 24.11 8.12
CA THR A 351 1.76 23.70 7.66
C THR A 351 0.68 24.22 8.61
N SER A 352 -0.29 24.97 8.09
CA SER A 352 -1.39 25.54 8.89
C SER A 352 -2.52 24.54 9.18
N SER A 353 -2.59 23.43 8.45
CA SER A 353 -3.66 22.41 8.56
C SER A 353 -3.10 20.99 8.49
N ASN A 354 -2.76 20.42 9.64
CA ASN A 354 -2.37 19.01 9.73
C ASN A 354 -3.60 18.11 9.69
N ILE A 355 -3.48 16.96 9.02
CA ILE A 355 -4.51 15.92 9.08
C ILE A 355 -4.52 15.33 10.50
N ASP A 356 -5.72 15.22 11.06
CA ASP A 356 -5.95 14.57 12.35
C ASP A 356 -7.04 13.51 12.20
N LEU A 357 -6.66 12.25 12.42
CA LEU A 357 -7.56 11.11 12.39
C LEU A 357 -8.33 10.89 13.69
N ARG A 358 -8.12 11.70 14.74
CA ARG A 358 -8.92 11.61 15.98
C ARG A 358 -10.37 12.02 15.73
N GLY A 359 -11.29 11.35 16.41
CA GLY A 359 -12.73 11.55 16.27
C GLY A 359 -13.33 10.97 14.98
N ARG A 360 -12.64 10.02 14.33
CA ARG A 360 -13.02 9.48 13.01
C ARG A 360 -13.19 7.97 13.03
N LYS A 361 -14.04 7.50 12.11
CA LYS A 361 -14.13 6.09 11.72
C LYS A 361 -13.21 5.82 10.54
N LEU A 362 -12.42 4.77 10.64
CA LEU A 362 -11.42 4.35 9.67
C LEU A 362 -11.68 2.92 9.22
N GLN A 363 -11.28 2.61 8.00
CA GLN A 363 -11.25 1.25 7.47
C GLN A 363 -9.79 0.82 7.34
N ILE A 364 -9.42 -0.27 8.02
CA ILE A 364 -8.03 -0.75 8.04
C ILE A 364 -8.01 -2.25 7.75
N ILE A 365 -7.19 -2.66 6.79
CA ILE A 365 -6.91 -4.07 6.51
C ILE A 365 -5.67 -4.47 7.33
N VAL A 366 -5.81 -5.49 8.16
CA VAL A 366 -4.74 -5.99 9.03
C VAL A 366 -4.05 -7.18 8.38
N LYS A 367 -2.72 -7.22 8.43
CA LYS A 367 -1.92 -8.37 7.97
C LYS A 367 -0.83 -8.73 8.97
N LEU A 368 -0.67 -10.02 9.24
CA LEU A 368 0.43 -10.61 10.01
C LEU A 368 1.11 -11.67 9.15
N ALA A 369 2.41 -11.53 8.95
CA ALA A 369 3.18 -12.45 8.15
C ALA A 369 4.63 -12.57 8.66
N ASN A 370 5.19 -13.75 8.46
CA ASN A 370 6.58 -14.04 8.81
C ASN A 370 7.36 -14.44 7.57
N ILE A 371 8.60 -13.97 7.46
CA ILE A 371 9.59 -14.57 6.58
C ILE A 371 10.45 -15.51 7.43
N VAL A 372 10.56 -16.76 7.00
CA VAL A 372 11.33 -17.82 7.66
C VAL A 372 12.42 -18.31 6.69
N LEU A 373 13.66 -18.28 7.17
CA LEU A 373 14.82 -18.83 6.48
C LEU A 373 15.36 -20.02 7.27
N THR A 374 15.74 -21.08 6.56
CA THR A 374 16.31 -22.30 7.15
C THR A 374 17.67 -22.58 6.53
N PRO A 375 18.53 -23.42 7.15
CA PRO A 375 19.79 -23.83 6.53
C PRO A 375 19.63 -24.44 5.13
N SER A 376 18.51 -25.13 4.87
CA SER A 376 18.19 -25.69 3.55
C SER A 376 17.63 -24.67 2.56
N ASN A 377 17.12 -23.53 3.03
CA ASN A 377 16.61 -22.44 2.21
C ASN A 377 17.04 -21.06 2.77
N PRO A 378 18.35 -20.73 2.69
CA PRO A 378 18.97 -19.69 3.52
C PRO A 378 18.87 -18.27 2.96
N LYS A 379 18.33 -18.09 1.75
CA LYS A 379 18.29 -16.81 1.03
C LYS A 379 16.86 -16.44 0.65
N TYR A 380 16.42 -15.24 1.02
CA TYR A 380 15.20 -14.63 0.51
C TYR A 380 15.54 -13.78 -0.71
N PRO A 381 14.96 -14.03 -1.90
CA PRO A 381 15.32 -13.33 -3.13
C PRO A 381 14.80 -11.89 -3.21
N GLY A 382 14.00 -11.43 -2.25
CA GLY A 382 13.33 -10.14 -2.29
C GLY A 382 11.89 -10.24 -2.81
N GLY A 383 11.17 -9.13 -2.70
CA GLY A 383 9.83 -8.95 -3.26
C GLY A 383 9.87 -8.33 -4.66
N VAL A 384 8.71 -8.31 -5.31
CA VAL A 384 8.51 -7.57 -6.57
C VAL A 384 8.11 -6.12 -6.28
N TRP A 385 8.34 -5.23 -7.23
CA TRP A 385 7.82 -3.87 -7.17
C TRP A 385 6.29 -3.89 -7.23
N HIS A 386 5.64 -3.30 -6.21
CA HIS A 386 4.19 -3.21 -6.12
C HIS A 386 3.74 -2.02 -5.26
N VAL A 387 2.47 -1.67 -5.41
CA VAL A 387 1.71 -0.86 -4.45
C VAL A 387 0.69 -1.79 -3.77
N GLU A 388 0.16 -1.41 -2.61
CA GLU A 388 -0.75 -2.27 -1.85
C GLU A 388 -2.17 -2.25 -2.43
N GLY A 389 -2.77 -3.43 -2.54
CA GLY A 389 -4.14 -3.60 -3.02
C GLY A 389 -4.32 -3.35 -4.52
N MET A 390 -5.54 -2.98 -4.88
CA MET A 390 -6.04 -2.58 -6.20
C MET A 390 -6.97 -1.38 -6.00
N ASP A 391 -7.50 -0.82 -7.09
CA ASP A 391 -8.33 0.39 -7.02
C ASP A 391 -9.56 0.24 -6.12
N ASN A 392 -10.19 -0.93 -6.13
CA ASN A 392 -11.36 -1.22 -5.29
C ASN A 392 -11.08 -1.29 -3.79
N GLU A 393 -9.82 -1.37 -3.35
CA GLU A 393 -9.48 -1.32 -1.92
C GLU A 393 -9.16 0.10 -1.41
N HIS A 394 -8.93 1.07 -2.30
CA HIS A 394 -8.67 2.47 -1.94
C HIS A 394 -7.61 2.66 -0.83
N ILE A 395 -6.54 1.86 -0.81
CA ILE A 395 -5.48 1.98 0.20
C ILE A 395 -4.69 3.27 -0.05
N VAL A 396 -4.69 4.18 0.92
CA VAL A 396 -4.00 5.48 0.85
C VAL A 396 -2.60 5.43 1.48
N ALA A 397 -2.42 4.61 2.53
CA ALA A 397 -1.15 4.52 3.25
C ALA A 397 -0.96 3.15 3.90
N THR A 398 0.30 2.79 4.11
CA THR A 398 0.69 1.50 4.69
C THR A 398 1.57 1.74 5.91
N GLY A 399 1.18 1.18 7.05
CA GLY A 399 1.97 1.15 8.28
C GLY A 399 2.50 -0.25 8.56
N ILE A 400 3.80 -0.39 8.80
CA ILE A 400 4.47 -1.67 9.09
C ILE A 400 5.18 -1.59 10.44
N PHE A 401 5.00 -2.59 11.29
CA PHE A 401 5.76 -2.81 12.50
C PHE A 401 6.62 -4.08 12.38
N TYR A 402 7.94 -3.92 12.37
CA TYR A 402 8.91 -5.02 12.39
C TYR A 402 9.17 -5.47 13.83
N TYR A 403 8.27 -6.31 14.35
CA TYR A 403 8.25 -6.62 15.78
C TYR A 403 9.24 -7.71 16.23
N PHE A 404 9.83 -8.47 15.31
CA PHE A 404 10.83 -9.49 15.64
C PHE A 404 11.74 -9.82 14.45
N ASN A 405 13.05 -9.68 14.63
CA ASN A 405 14.06 -10.09 13.65
C ASN A 405 15.15 -10.95 14.32
N SER A 406 15.43 -12.14 13.79
CA SER A 406 16.46 -13.04 14.32
C SER A 406 17.27 -13.70 13.21
N ASN A 407 18.59 -13.81 13.42
CA ASN A 407 19.53 -14.51 12.54
C ASN A 407 19.44 -14.17 11.02
N ILE A 408 19.10 -12.94 10.67
CA ILE A 408 19.07 -12.46 9.28
C ILE A 408 20.04 -11.30 9.08
N THR A 409 20.62 -11.19 7.88
CA THR A 409 21.37 -10.00 7.44
C THR A 409 20.45 -8.78 7.42
N GLN A 410 21.03 -7.59 7.23
CA GLN A 410 20.22 -6.38 7.06
C GLN A 410 19.21 -6.59 5.92
N SER A 411 17.96 -6.16 6.15
CA SER A 411 16.88 -6.19 5.17
C SER A 411 16.41 -4.75 4.95
N ASN A 412 16.14 -4.39 3.70
CA ASN A 412 15.79 -3.02 3.31
C ASN A 412 14.44 -3.02 2.58
N LEU A 413 13.68 -1.94 2.74
CA LEU A 413 12.48 -1.63 1.97
C LEU A 413 12.84 -0.52 0.99
N GLN A 414 12.78 -0.82 -0.30
CA GLN A 414 13.16 0.10 -1.38
C GLN A 414 11.93 0.78 -1.95
N PHE A 415 12.05 2.04 -2.35
CA PHE A 415 10.96 2.87 -2.85
C PHE A 415 11.31 3.51 -4.19
N ARG A 416 10.32 3.59 -5.08
CA ARG A 416 10.36 4.38 -6.31
C ARG A 416 9.02 5.05 -6.56
N THR A 417 9.02 6.09 -7.37
CA THR A 417 7.81 6.79 -7.80
C THR A 417 7.74 6.89 -9.32
N VAL A 418 6.52 6.98 -9.84
CA VAL A 418 6.28 7.44 -11.21
C VAL A 418 6.63 8.92 -11.34
N ILE A 419 7.27 9.28 -12.44
CA ILE A 419 7.56 10.67 -12.83
C ILE A 419 6.82 11.03 -14.11
N SER A 420 6.51 12.30 -14.28
CA SER A 420 6.06 12.81 -15.57
C SER A 420 7.25 12.98 -16.50
N GLU A 421 6.96 13.16 -17.78
CA GLU A 421 7.94 13.58 -18.76
C GLU A 421 8.53 14.95 -18.35
N PRO A 422 9.86 15.15 -18.47
CA PRO A 422 10.46 16.45 -18.26
C PRO A 422 10.00 17.43 -19.34
N ASP A 423 10.03 18.72 -19.05
CA ASP A 423 9.97 19.76 -20.07
C ASP A 423 11.35 19.86 -20.76
N TYR A 424 11.38 19.96 -22.09
CA TYR A 424 12.62 20.10 -22.87
C TYR A 424 12.38 20.69 -24.27
N ALA A 425 13.46 21.13 -24.93
CA ALA A 425 13.41 21.55 -26.33
C ALA A 425 13.24 20.32 -27.23
N GLN A 426 12.42 20.43 -28.28
CA GLN A 426 12.19 19.32 -29.22
C GLN A 426 13.52 18.70 -29.68
N ASP A 427 13.58 17.37 -29.71
CA ASP A 427 14.75 16.57 -30.07
C ASP A 427 16.01 16.73 -29.20
N ASP A 428 15.94 17.43 -28.05
CA ASP A 428 17.08 17.61 -27.14
C ASP A 428 17.35 16.39 -26.23
N ARG A 429 17.75 15.27 -26.86
CA ARG A 429 18.03 14.00 -26.17
C ARG A 429 19.23 14.13 -25.23
N TYR A 430 20.25 14.86 -25.66
CA TYR A 430 21.50 15.02 -24.90
C TYR A 430 21.29 15.83 -23.61
N GLY A 431 20.53 16.92 -23.66
CA GLY A 431 20.20 17.75 -22.50
C GLY A 431 19.42 16.96 -21.45
N VAL A 432 18.37 16.26 -21.88
CA VAL A 432 17.52 15.44 -21.01
C VAL A 432 18.32 14.32 -20.34
N ASN A 433 19.11 13.56 -21.10
CA ASN A 433 19.95 12.49 -20.54
C ASN A 433 20.99 13.03 -19.56
N SER A 434 21.61 14.17 -19.86
CA SER A 434 22.67 14.74 -19.03
C SER A 434 22.16 15.34 -17.72
N VAL A 435 20.94 15.89 -17.70
CA VAL A 435 20.35 16.52 -16.51
C VAL A 435 19.52 15.54 -15.68
N TYR A 436 18.72 14.68 -16.32
CA TYR A 436 17.79 13.77 -15.64
C TYR A 436 18.21 12.29 -15.69
N GLY A 437 19.13 11.91 -16.56
CA GLY A 437 19.49 10.49 -16.80
C GLY A 437 18.41 9.71 -17.57
N LEU A 438 17.51 10.42 -18.25
CA LEU A 438 16.43 9.83 -19.03
C LEU A 438 16.84 9.74 -20.50
N GLN A 439 16.63 8.58 -21.12
CA GLN A 439 16.87 8.33 -22.54
C GLN A 439 15.56 7.88 -23.18
N ASP A 440 15.52 7.87 -24.51
CA ASP A 440 14.36 7.37 -25.24
C ASP A 440 14.05 5.93 -24.80
N THR A 441 12.77 5.62 -24.63
CA THR A 441 12.23 4.34 -24.12
C THR A 441 12.57 4.01 -22.66
N HIS A 442 13.33 4.85 -21.94
CA HIS A 442 13.56 4.64 -20.50
C HIS A 442 12.23 4.68 -19.72
N PRO A 443 12.10 3.88 -18.67
CA PRO A 443 10.91 3.89 -17.85
C PRO A 443 10.82 5.20 -17.04
N LEU A 444 9.65 5.83 -17.05
CA LEU A 444 9.36 7.06 -16.30
C LEU A 444 9.14 6.80 -14.79
N ASN A 445 10.19 6.32 -14.12
CA ASN A 445 10.26 6.25 -12.66
C ASN A 445 11.61 6.70 -12.11
N GLN A 446 11.61 7.13 -10.85
CA GLN A 446 12.83 7.45 -10.11
C GLN A 446 12.85 6.72 -8.77
N GLN A 447 14.03 6.20 -8.40
CA GLN A 447 14.26 5.64 -7.09
C GLN A 447 14.21 6.76 -6.05
N LEU A 448 13.43 6.55 -4.98
CA LEU A 448 13.31 7.48 -3.86
C LEU A 448 14.28 7.15 -2.72
N GLY A 449 14.86 5.96 -2.73
CA GLY A 449 15.78 5.46 -1.71
C GLY A 449 15.27 4.23 -0.99
N GLU A 450 15.83 3.96 0.18
CA GLU A 450 15.51 2.76 0.95
C GLU A 450 15.60 2.97 2.46
N ILE A 451 14.88 2.14 3.19
CA ILE A 451 14.81 2.16 4.65
C ILE A 451 15.22 0.80 5.20
N VAL A 452 16.13 0.80 6.17
CA VAL A 452 16.51 -0.41 6.90
C VAL A 452 15.33 -0.91 7.73
N THR A 453 15.01 -2.20 7.66
CA THR A 453 13.83 -2.83 8.30
C THR A 453 14.22 -3.62 9.56
N GLN A 454 14.84 -2.93 10.51
CA GLN A 454 15.31 -3.53 11.77
C GLN A 454 14.17 -3.80 12.77
N GLU A 455 14.46 -4.61 13.80
CA GLU A 455 13.49 -4.87 14.87
C GLU A 455 13.12 -3.56 15.60
N ASN A 456 11.87 -3.48 16.05
CA ASN A 456 11.21 -2.33 16.70
C ASN A 456 10.84 -1.19 15.77
N ARG A 457 11.31 -1.20 14.51
CA ARG A 457 10.99 -0.13 13.57
C ARG A 457 9.53 -0.17 13.16
N CYS A 458 8.86 0.95 13.33
CA CYS A 458 7.59 1.30 12.72
C CYS A 458 7.86 2.20 11.51
N ILE A 459 7.23 1.91 10.38
CA ILE A 459 7.32 2.70 9.14
C ILE A 459 5.90 2.98 8.66
N VAL A 460 5.61 4.22 8.25
CA VAL A 460 4.39 4.56 7.51
C VAL A 460 4.76 5.29 6.23
N PHE A 461 4.22 4.86 5.11
CA PHE A 461 4.44 5.46 3.79
C PHE A 461 3.14 5.58 3.00
N PRO A 462 3.04 6.55 2.08
CA PRO A 462 1.86 6.70 1.23
C PRO A 462 1.87 5.62 0.14
N ASN A 463 0.69 5.09 -0.20
CA ASN A 463 0.57 3.98 -1.15
C ASN A 463 0.87 4.39 -2.61
N ILE A 464 1.06 5.68 -2.89
CA ILE A 464 1.57 6.19 -4.18
C ILE A 464 3.04 5.85 -4.42
N TYR A 465 3.79 5.46 -3.38
CA TYR A 465 5.15 4.97 -3.54
C TYR A 465 5.15 3.48 -3.80
N GLN A 466 5.64 3.12 -4.98
CA GLN A 466 5.89 1.73 -5.28
C GLN A 466 7.09 1.25 -4.49
N HIS A 467 6.96 0.07 -3.89
CA HIS A 467 7.99 -0.45 -3.01
C HIS A 467 8.26 -1.93 -3.23
N ARG A 468 9.40 -2.39 -2.73
CA ARG A 468 9.75 -3.80 -2.67
C ARG A 468 10.66 -4.10 -1.49
N VAL A 469 10.59 -5.33 -1.01
CA VAL A 469 11.55 -5.87 -0.04
C VAL A 469 12.83 -6.25 -0.77
N ALA A 470 13.98 -5.76 -0.32
CA ALA A 470 15.28 -6.15 -0.85
C ALA A 470 15.65 -7.59 -0.44
N PRO A 471 16.50 -8.29 -1.22
CA PRO A 471 17.01 -9.62 -0.86
C PRO A 471 17.77 -9.60 0.47
N PHE A 472 17.69 -10.69 1.23
CA PHE A 472 18.49 -10.89 2.44
C PHE A 472 18.68 -12.39 2.72
N GLN A 473 19.55 -12.74 3.66
CA GLN A 473 19.89 -14.13 3.94
C GLN A 473 20.16 -14.37 5.44
N LEU A 474 20.42 -15.62 5.81
CA LEU A 474 20.86 -15.97 7.16
C LEU A 474 22.20 -15.30 7.51
N LYS A 475 22.34 -14.83 8.75
CA LYS A 475 23.62 -14.36 9.32
C LYS A 475 24.53 -15.56 9.62
N ASP A 476 24.03 -16.50 10.41
CA ASP A 476 24.61 -17.82 10.63
C ASP A 476 23.82 -18.84 9.77
N PRO A 477 24.42 -19.36 8.68
CA PRO A 477 23.76 -20.33 7.79
C PRO A 477 23.39 -21.66 8.45
N THR A 478 23.91 -21.96 9.65
CA THR A 478 23.65 -23.22 10.36
C THR A 478 22.38 -23.19 11.22
N GLN A 479 21.84 -21.99 11.47
CA GLN A 479 20.65 -21.79 12.30
C GLN A 479 19.53 -21.17 11.47
N SER A 480 18.28 -21.44 11.84
CA SER A 480 17.13 -20.76 11.22
C SER A 480 17.10 -19.27 11.58
N GLY A 481 16.43 -18.47 10.75
CA GLY A 481 16.26 -17.03 10.95
C GLY A 481 14.86 -16.59 10.57
N GLN A 482 14.40 -15.50 11.17
CA GLN A 482 13.03 -15.03 11.01
C GLN A 482 12.94 -13.51 10.96
N ARG A 483 11.98 -13.02 10.17
CA ARG A 483 11.51 -11.63 10.16
C ARG A 483 10.00 -11.64 10.34
N LYS A 484 9.46 -10.95 11.33
CA LYS A 484 8.02 -10.94 11.60
C LYS A 484 7.45 -9.53 11.56
N ILE A 485 6.30 -9.36 10.90
CA ILE A 485 5.68 -8.05 10.68
C ILE A 485 4.18 -8.05 10.99
N LEU A 486 3.71 -6.92 11.54
CA LEU A 486 2.31 -6.53 11.59
C LEU A 486 2.12 -5.33 10.66
N VAL A 487 1.09 -5.36 9.83
CA VAL A 487 0.83 -4.34 8.81
C VAL A 487 -0.60 -3.84 8.91
N PHE A 488 -0.74 -2.52 8.76
CA PHE A 488 -1.99 -1.79 8.64
C PHE A 488 -2.05 -1.14 7.26
N PHE A 489 -2.96 -1.60 6.42
CA PHE A 489 -3.30 -0.88 5.18
C PHE A 489 -4.49 0.02 5.47
N LEU A 490 -4.23 1.32 5.52
CA LEU A 490 -5.25 2.34 5.76
C LEU A 490 -5.99 2.60 4.44
N VAL A 491 -7.28 2.31 4.43
CA VAL A 491 -8.19 2.73 3.35
C VAL A 491 -8.38 4.24 3.47
N ASP A 492 -8.48 4.93 2.32
CA ASP A 492 -8.72 6.37 2.24
C ASP A 492 -9.87 6.77 3.18
N PRO A 493 -9.59 7.59 4.22
CA PRO A 493 -10.61 7.99 5.19
C PRO A 493 -11.78 8.77 4.59
N THR A 494 -11.66 9.27 3.37
CA THR A 494 -12.72 9.99 2.64
C THR A 494 -13.70 9.07 1.90
N ILE A 495 -13.40 7.77 1.83
CA ILE A 495 -14.18 6.76 1.09
C ILE A 495 -14.55 5.60 2.03
N ARG A 496 -15.67 4.94 1.75
CA ARG A 496 -16.13 3.75 2.47
C ARG A 496 -16.38 2.63 1.47
N ILE A 497 -15.77 1.47 1.72
CA ILE A 497 -15.98 0.25 0.95
C ILE A 497 -16.63 -0.84 1.80
N LEU A 498 -17.02 -1.95 1.18
CA LEU A 498 -17.53 -3.12 1.91
C LEU A 498 -16.48 -3.60 2.90
N SER A 499 -16.88 -3.76 4.15
CA SER A 499 -16.04 -4.14 5.28
C SER A 499 -16.62 -5.33 6.03
N THR A 500 -15.92 -5.77 7.07
CA THR A 500 -16.40 -6.81 7.98
C THR A 500 -17.62 -6.40 8.81
N ALA A 501 -18.03 -5.12 8.77
CA ALA A 501 -19.32 -4.69 9.31
C ALA A 501 -20.52 -5.07 8.43
N HIS A 502 -20.27 -5.38 7.16
CA HIS A 502 -21.28 -5.73 6.16
C HIS A 502 -21.20 -7.21 5.74
N ILE A 503 -20.00 -7.77 5.77
CA ILE A 503 -19.73 -9.15 5.35
C ILE A 503 -19.59 -10.01 6.60
N PRO A 504 -20.46 -11.02 6.82
CA PRO A 504 -20.29 -11.94 7.93
C PRO A 504 -19.04 -12.81 7.78
N PRO A 505 -18.52 -13.38 8.89
CA PRO A 505 -17.40 -14.31 8.80
C PRO A 505 -17.69 -15.46 7.83
N GLN A 506 -16.74 -15.70 6.94
CA GLN A 506 -16.87 -16.65 5.84
C GLN A 506 -16.27 -18.03 6.18
N GLN A 507 -15.68 -18.20 7.36
CA GLN A 507 -14.92 -19.37 7.76
C GLN A 507 -15.83 -20.53 8.21
N SER A 508 -15.92 -21.61 7.41
CA SER A 508 -16.81 -22.74 7.71
C SER A 508 -16.49 -23.44 9.05
N HIS A 509 -15.22 -23.45 9.47
CA HIS A 509 -14.84 -24.05 10.76
C HIS A 509 -15.35 -23.23 11.95
N TRP A 510 -15.43 -21.89 11.85
CA TRP A 510 -15.98 -21.06 12.93
C TRP A 510 -17.48 -21.34 13.11
N TYR A 511 -18.19 -21.52 12.00
CA TYR A 511 -19.60 -21.92 12.03
C TYR A 511 -19.80 -23.32 12.58
N SER A 512 -18.91 -24.26 12.23
CA SER A 512 -18.98 -25.62 12.76
C SER A 512 -18.84 -25.63 14.29
N ASP A 513 -17.91 -24.85 14.83
CA ASP A 513 -17.74 -24.68 16.28
C ASP A 513 -18.97 -24.02 16.92
N LEU A 514 -19.55 -23.01 16.28
CA LEU A 514 -20.78 -22.36 16.72
C LEU A 514 -21.96 -23.33 16.77
N ILE A 515 -22.20 -24.10 15.70
CA ILE A 515 -23.29 -25.08 15.65
C ILE A 515 -23.12 -26.14 16.73
N ARG A 516 -21.89 -26.58 17.01
CA ARG A 516 -21.62 -27.55 18.08
C ARG A 516 -21.90 -27.01 19.47
N SER A 517 -21.89 -25.70 19.67
CA SER A 517 -22.31 -25.09 20.94
C SER A 517 -23.83 -25.23 21.19
N ILE A 518 -24.64 -25.49 20.15
CA ILE A 518 -26.08 -25.70 20.28
C ILE A 518 -26.35 -27.08 20.90
N PRO A 519 -27.14 -27.19 21.99
CA PRO A 519 -27.35 -28.45 22.73
C PRO A 519 -27.80 -29.64 21.88
N LEU A 520 -28.58 -29.40 20.82
CA LEU A 520 -29.04 -30.44 19.91
C LEU A 520 -27.88 -31.06 19.12
N PHE A 521 -26.96 -30.24 18.63
CA PHE A 521 -25.84 -30.66 17.78
C PHE A 521 -24.64 -31.15 18.59
N ASN A 522 -24.47 -30.67 19.83
CA ASN A 522 -23.44 -31.18 20.74
C ASN A 522 -23.57 -32.69 21.01
N ARG A 523 -24.79 -33.24 20.90
CA ARG A 523 -25.07 -34.67 21.12
C ARG A 523 -24.79 -35.54 19.89
N LEU A 524 -24.54 -34.94 18.71
CA LEU A 524 -24.30 -35.68 17.48
C LEU A 524 -22.82 -36.02 17.33
N PRO A 525 -22.47 -37.23 16.82
CA PRO A 525 -21.09 -37.54 16.47
C PRO A 525 -20.53 -36.54 15.45
N LEU A 526 -19.24 -36.23 15.57
CA LEU A 526 -18.51 -35.31 14.67
C LEU A 526 -18.75 -35.61 13.18
N LEU A 527 -18.77 -36.89 12.81
CA LEU A 527 -19.04 -37.34 11.45
C LEU A 527 -20.41 -36.87 10.93
N VAL A 528 -21.43 -36.87 11.79
CA VAL A 528 -22.80 -36.47 11.42
C VAL A 528 -22.89 -34.96 11.24
N VAL A 529 -22.29 -34.18 12.16
CA VAL A 529 -22.23 -32.72 12.03
C VAL A 529 -21.49 -32.33 10.75
N ASN A 530 -20.34 -32.94 10.47
CA ASN A 530 -19.58 -32.70 9.24
C ASN A 530 -20.39 -33.09 7.99
N LYS A 531 -21.16 -34.18 8.02
CA LYS A 531 -22.06 -34.54 6.91
C LYS A 531 -23.16 -33.51 6.71
N ILE A 532 -23.75 -32.97 7.76
CA ILE A 532 -24.77 -31.91 7.67
C ILE A 532 -24.14 -30.65 7.05
N MET A 533 -22.94 -30.28 7.50
CA MET A 533 -22.19 -29.14 6.97
C MET A 533 -21.87 -29.28 5.48
N ASN A 534 -21.67 -30.49 4.96
CA ASN A 534 -21.45 -30.73 3.54
C ASN A 534 -22.69 -30.44 2.65
N TYR A 535 -23.89 -30.31 3.24
CA TYR A 535 -25.11 -29.92 2.52
C TYR A 535 -25.38 -28.41 2.57
N VAL A 536 -24.55 -27.64 3.29
CA VAL A 536 -24.68 -26.19 3.35
C VAL A 536 -23.67 -25.56 2.40
N ASP A 537 -24.15 -24.80 1.41
CA ASP A 537 -23.30 -24.12 0.42
C ASP A 537 -22.55 -22.89 1.00
N PHE A 538 -22.71 -22.66 2.30
CA PHE A 538 -22.05 -21.63 3.09
C PHE A 538 -21.75 -22.17 4.50
N PRO A 539 -20.76 -21.63 5.24
CA PRO A 539 -19.76 -20.65 4.81
C PRO A 539 -18.68 -21.29 3.92
N MET A 540 -17.75 -20.48 3.44
CA MET A 540 -16.61 -20.91 2.62
C MET A 540 -15.70 -21.87 3.41
N THR A 541 -15.34 -22.99 2.79
CA THR A 541 -14.32 -23.90 3.34
C THR A 541 -12.91 -23.35 3.16
N ILE A 542 -11.96 -23.79 3.99
CA ILE A 542 -10.54 -23.39 3.85
C ILE A 542 -9.98 -23.73 2.47
N ASN A 543 -10.39 -24.85 1.87
CA ASN A 543 -9.94 -25.25 0.53
C ASN A 543 -10.49 -24.32 -0.55
N GLN A 544 -11.76 -23.93 -0.48
CA GLN A 544 -12.34 -22.92 -1.37
C GLN A 544 -11.63 -21.57 -1.20
N ALA A 545 -11.37 -21.15 0.05
CA ALA A 545 -10.66 -19.90 0.33
C ALA A 545 -9.25 -19.90 -0.27
N LYS A 546 -8.51 -21.02 -0.17
CA LYS A 546 -7.19 -21.18 -0.81
C LYS A 546 -7.29 -21.13 -2.33
N GLN A 547 -8.29 -21.78 -2.93
CA GLN A 547 -8.53 -21.71 -4.39
C GLN A 547 -8.84 -20.29 -4.88
N TYR A 548 -9.68 -19.54 -4.16
CA TYR A 548 -9.97 -18.14 -4.50
C TYR A 548 -8.75 -17.25 -4.29
N ARG A 549 -7.98 -17.47 -3.22
CA ARG A 549 -6.70 -16.79 -3.02
C ARG A 549 -5.76 -17.02 -4.20
N ASP A 550 -5.58 -18.25 -4.65
CA ASP A 550 -4.68 -18.54 -5.79
C ASP A 550 -5.14 -17.84 -7.07
N LYS A 551 -6.46 -17.79 -7.32
CA LYS A 551 -7.04 -17.02 -8.43
C LYS A 551 -6.80 -15.52 -8.29
N LEU A 552 -7.03 -14.95 -7.10
CA LEU A 552 -6.77 -13.55 -6.78
C LEU A 552 -5.28 -13.20 -6.93
N MET A 553 -4.37 -14.07 -6.47
CA MET A 553 -2.93 -13.85 -6.61
C MET A 553 -2.49 -13.92 -8.07
N ASN A 554 -3.07 -14.82 -8.87
CA ASN A 554 -2.81 -14.87 -10.31
C ASN A 554 -3.32 -13.62 -11.03
N GLU A 555 -4.54 -13.16 -10.70
CA GLU A 555 -5.09 -11.90 -11.20
C GLU A 555 -4.15 -10.74 -10.83
N ARG A 556 -3.83 -10.57 -9.54
CA ARG A 556 -2.95 -9.50 -9.08
C ARG A 556 -1.56 -9.55 -9.69
N LYS A 557 -0.99 -10.72 -9.96
CA LYS A 557 0.29 -10.83 -10.66
C LYS A 557 0.22 -10.21 -12.06
N TYR A 558 -0.87 -10.46 -12.80
CA TYR A 558 -1.10 -9.84 -14.10
C TYR A 558 -1.30 -8.32 -13.97
N PHE A 559 -2.11 -7.88 -13.01
CA PHE A 559 -2.39 -6.46 -12.77
C PHE A 559 -1.13 -5.70 -12.33
N ILE A 560 -0.31 -6.26 -11.44
CA ILE A 560 0.99 -5.68 -11.05
C ILE A 560 1.90 -5.54 -12.28
N SER A 561 1.95 -6.56 -13.14
CA SER A 561 2.73 -6.49 -14.38
C SER A 561 2.22 -5.38 -15.31
N GLN A 562 0.90 -5.23 -15.48
CA GLN A 562 0.31 -4.18 -16.32
C GLN A 562 0.51 -2.80 -15.70
N ASN A 563 0.28 -2.64 -14.40
CA ASN A 563 0.50 -1.38 -13.69
C ASN A 563 1.98 -0.96 -13.70
N ASN A 564 2.90 -1.93 -13.59
CA ASN A 564 4.31 -1.65 -13.81
C ASN A 564 4.53 -1.15 -15.23
N HIS A 565 4.15 -1.91 -16.24
CA HIS A 565 4.40 -1.55 -17.64
C HIS A 565 3.73 -0.25 -18.10
N LEU A 566 2.49 0.01 -17.69
CA LEU A 566 1.65 1.10 -18.21
C LEU A 566 1.78 2.40 -17.40
N LEU A 567 2.16 2.34 -16.12
CA LEU A 567 2.28 3.52 -15.26
C LEU A 567 3.73 3.74 -14.81
N PHE A 568 4.32 2.78 -14.08
CA PHE A 568 5.65 2.99 -13.49
C PHE A 568 6.80 2.86 -14.50
N GLU A 569 6.63 2.05 -15.53
CA GLU A 569 7.61 1.75 -16.57
C GLU A 569 7.09 2.21 -17.94
N ARG A 570 6.15 3.18 -17.93
CA ARG A 570 5.72 3.87 -19.14
C ARG A 570 6.96 4.36 -19.90
N PRO A 571 7.11 4.00 -21.18
CA PRO A 571 8.28 4.41 -21.94
C PRO A 571 8.23 5.93 -22.13
N PHE A 572 9.36 6.57 -21.88
CA PHE A 572 9.58 7.94 -22.30
C PHE A 572 9.73 7.99 -23.82
N SER A 573 9.01 8.88 -24.51
CA SER A 573 9.10 9.06 -25.96
C SER A 573 9.65 10.46 -26.23
N LEU A 574 10.86 10.54 -26.79
CA LEU A 574 11.49 11.83 -27.07
C LEU A 574 10.95 12.51 -28.36
N CYS A 575 10.13 11.80 -29.15
CA CYS A 575 9.75 12.16 -30.53
C CYS A 575 8.31 12.71 -30.69
N GLU A 576 7.50 12.82 -29.63
CA GLU A 576 6.05 13.09 -29.73
C GLU A 576 5.60 14.41 -29.05
N HIS A 577 6.44 15.45 -28.97
CA HIS A 577 6.10 16.72 -28.31
C HIS A 577 6.11 17.93 -29.24
#